data_AF-A0A482NC37-F1
#
_entry.id   AF-A0A482NC37-F1
#
_cell.length_a   1.000
_cell.length_b   1.000
_cell.length_c   1.000
_cell.angle_alpha   90.00
_cell.angle_beta   90.00
_cell.angle_gamma   90.00
#
_symmetry.space_group_name_H-M   'P 1'
#
loop_
_entity.id
_entity.type
_entity.pdbx_description
1 polymer ?
#
loop_
_entity_poly.entity_id
_entity_poly.type
_entity_poly.pdbx_seq_one_letter_code
_entity_poly.pdbx_strand_id
1 'polypeptide(L)'
;AINDLLDADYMAYMLKYDSTHGRFNGTVEVKDGHLVVNGKTIRVTAERDPANLKWNEIGVDVVAEATGIFLTDETARKHIQAGAKKVVLTGPSKDDTPMFVMGVNHAAYDGQDIVSNASCTTNCLAPLAKVINDKFGIVEALMTTVHATTATQKTVDGPSHKDWRGGRGASQNIIPSSTGAAKAVGKVIPALNGKLTGMAFRVPTPNVSVVDLTARLEKPATYK
;
A
#
# COMPACT_ATOMS: atom_id res chain seq x y z
N ALA A 1 10.32 9.74 -13.15
CA ALA A 1 9.54 10.98 -13.02
C ALA A 1 8.65 10.89 -11.79
N ILE A 2 8.18 12.02 -11.27
CA ILE A 2 7.29 12.11 -10.11
C ILE A 2 6.17 13.09 -10.45
N ASN A 3 4.96 12.80 -9.99
CA ASN A 3 3.83 13.73 -10.03
C ASN A 3 3.28 13.93 -8.62
N ASP A 4 3.18 15.17 -8.18
CA ASP A 4 2.44 15.57 -6.98
C ASP A 4 1.97 17.02 -7.14
N LEU A 5 1.00 17.46 -6.35
CA LEU A 5 0.49 18.84 -6.39
C LEU A 5 1.37 19.81 -5.57
N LEU A 6 2.56 19.36 -5.20
CA LEU A 6 3.58 20.11 -4.47
C LEU A 6 4.60 20.71 -5.44
N ASP A 7 5.23 21.80 -5.06
CA ASP A 7 6.37 22.35 -5.79
C ASP A 7 7.64 21.50 -5.62
N ALA A 8 8.56 21.61 -6.57
CA ALA A 8 9.79 20.80 -6.59
C ALA A 8 10.71 21.07 -5.38
N ASP A 9 10.77 22.31 -4.87
CA ASP A 9 11.57 22.66 -3.70
C ASP A 9 11.03 21.99 -2.44
N TYR A 10 9.70 21.97 -2.27
CA TYR A 10 9.05 21.29 -1.17
C TYR A 10 9.20 19.76 -1.26
N MET A 11 9.07 19.18 -2.47
CA MET A 11 9.38 17.75 -2.67
C MET A 11 10.84 17.42 -2.34
N ALA A 12 11.80 18.28 -2.70
CA ALA A 12 13.20 18.10 -2.34
C ALA A 12 13.40 18.14 -0.82
N TYR A 13 12.71 19.04 -0.12
CA TYR A 13 12.71 19.09 1.34
C TYR A 13 12.15 17.81 1.97
N MET A 14 10.98 17.36 1.52
CA MET A 14 10.33 16.14 2.02
C MET A 14 11.18 14.89 1.75
N LEU A 15 11.88 14.82 0.62
CA LEU A 15 12.81 13.73 0.33
C LEU A 15 14.05 13.79 1.23
N LYS A 16 14.58 14.98 1.55
CA LYS A 16 15.78 15.14 2.40
C LYS A 16 15.56 14.73 3.84
N TYR A 17 14.36 14.97 4.38
CA TYR A 17 14.07 14.86 5.81
C TYR A 17 12.83 14.01 6.07
N ASP A 18 13.02 12.83 6.65
CA ASP A 18 11.94 11.95 7.11
C ASP A 18 12.01 11.78 8.63
N SER A 19 10.90 12.05 9.34
CA SER A 19 10.85 11.97 10.80
C SER A 19 10.99 10.55 11.35
N THR A 20 10.70 9.53 10.54
CA THR A 20 10.76 8.11 10.92
C THR A 20 12.06 7.47 10.45
N HIS A 21 12.48 7.75 9.22
CA HIS A 21 13.59 7.08 8.55
C HIS A 21 14.88 7.91 8.50
N GLY A 22 14.85 9.13 9.05
CA GLY A 22 16.01 10.00 9.15
C GLY A 22 16.28 10.79 7.86
N ARG A 23 17.52 11.24 7.70
CA ARG A 23 17.92 12.02 6.53
C ARG A 23 18.21 11.11 5.35
N PHE A 24 17.84 11.54 4.14
CA PHE A 24 18.25 10.85 2.92
C PHE A 24 19.78 10.85 2.79
N ASN A 25 20.36 9.67 2.60
CA ASN A 25 21.80 9.49 2.44
C ASN A 25 22.21 9.70 0.97
N GLY A 26 22.28 10.96 0.55
CA GLY A 26 22.66 11.34 -0.81
C GLY A 26 22.44 12.82 -1.08
N THR A 27 22.58 13.22 -2.34
CA THR A 27 22.32 14.60 -2.77
C THR A 27 20.93 14.75 -3.34
N VAL A 28 20.27 15.85 -2.98
CA VAL A 28 18.94 16.23 -3.49
C VAL A 28 18.98 17.72 -3.79
N GLU A 29 18.79 18.08 -5.05
CA GLU A 29 18.79 19.45 -5.56
C GLU A 29 17.56 19.68 -6.44
N VAL A 30 17.23 20.94 -6.69
CA VAL A 30 16.24 21.35 -7.70
C VAL A 30 16.97 22.13 -8.79
N LYS A 31 16.73 21.77 -10.05
CA LYS A 31 17.24 22.50 -11.23
C LYS A 31 16.13 22.58 -12.27
N ASP A 32 15.83 23.79 -12.72
CA ASP A 32 14.84 24.05 -13.79
C ASP A 32 13.47 23.38 -13.53
N GLY A 33 13.02 23.38 -12.27
CA GLY A 33 11.75 22.75 -11.88
C GLY A 33 11.78 21.22 -11.79
N HIS A 34 12.95 20.60 -11.94
CA HIS A 34 13.16 19.16 -11.79
C HIS A 34 13.93 18.82 -10.52
N LEU A 35 13.70 17.62 -9.99
CA LEU A 35 14.55 17.08 -8.92
C LEU A 35 15.83 16.52 -9.53
N VAL A 36 16.96 16.75 -8.89
CA VAL A 36 18.24 16.11 -9.19
C VAL A 36 18.68 15.32 -7.98
N VAL A 37 18.59 13.99 -8.05
CA VAL A 37 18.90 13.09 -6.93
C VAL A 37 20.11 12.25 -7.30
N ASN A 38 21.18 12.35 -6.53
CA ASN A 38 22.46 11.66 -6.81
C ASN A 38 22.94 11.88 -8.27
N GLY A 39 22.81 13.13 -8.76
CA GLY A 39 23.19 13.53 -10.12
C GLY A 39 22.20 13.12 -11.22
N LYS A 40 21.10 12.44 -10.89
CA LYS A 40 20.08 12.02 -11.86
C LYS A 40 18.91 13.00 -11.88
N THR A 41 18.64 13.58 -13.04
CA THR A 41 17.47 14.45 -13.26
C THR A 41 16.18 13.63 -13.32
N ILE A 42 15.17 14.08 -12.58
CA ILE A 42 13.86 13.45 -12.46
C ILE A 42 12.81 14.49 -12.87
N ARG A 43 12.09 14.22 -13.96
CA ARG A 43 10.94 15.03 -14.37
C ARG A 43 9.92 15.10 -13.25
N VAL A 44 9.49 16.31 -12.92
CA VAL A 44 8.44 16.63 -11.94
C VAL A 44 7.26 17.23 -12.68
N THR A 45 6.04 16.82 -12.32
CA THR A 45 4.78 17.37 -12.82
C THR A 45 3.81 17.62 -11.67
N ALA A 46 2.79 18.46 -11.91
CA ALA A 46 1.75 18.78 -10.93
C ALA A 46 0.34 18.64 -11.54
N GLU A 47 0.09 17.51 -12.20
CA GLU A 47 -1.16 17.21 -12.88
C GLU A 47 -2.14 16.49 -11.96
N ARG A 48 -3.40 16.95 -11.95
CA ARG A 48 -4.48 16.31 -11.19
C ARG A 48 -5.11 15.13 -11.92
N ASP A 49 -5.17 15.18 -13.25
CA ASP A 49 -5.70 14.09 -14.06
C ASP A 49 -4.55 13.23 -14.58
N PRO A 50 -4.47 11.93 -14.20
CA PRO A 50 -3.41 11.05 -14.65
C PRO A 50 -3.27 10.92 -16.17
N ALA A 51 -4.33 11.18 -16.92
CA ALA A 51 -4.32 11.14 -18.39
C ALA A 51 -3.40 12.20 -19.02
N ASN A 52 -3.11 13.29 -18.31
CA ASN A 52 -2.30 14.42 -18.80
C ASN A 52 -0.80 14.27 -18.49
N LEU A 53 -0.37 13.16 -17.88
CA LEU A 53 0.99 13.00 -17.37
C LEU A 53 2.06 12.74 -18.44
N LYS A 54 1.66 12.46 -19.68
CA LYS A 54 2.55 12.27 -20.84
C LYS A 54 3.73 11.34 -20.52
N TRP A 55 3.43 10.14 -20.05
CA TRP A 55 4.41 9.11 -19.69
C TRP A 55 5.19 8.57 -20.89
N ASN A 56 4.57 8.59 -22.08
CA ASN A 56 5.21 8.26 -23.35
C ASN A 56 6.43 9.12 -23.67
N GLU A 57 6.43 10.41 -23.34
CA GLU A 57 7.55 11.33 -23.65
C GLU A 57 8.87 10.95 -22.96
N ILE A 58 8.80 10.15 -21.90
CA ILE A 58 9.96 9.72 -21.11
C ILE A 58 10.07 8.20 -21.01
N GLY A 59 9.28 7.46 -21.81
CA GLY A 59 9.35 6.00 -21.91
C GLY A 59 9.12 5.25 -20.60
N VAL A 60 8.13 5.64 -19.78
CA VAL A 60 7.85 4.95 -18.50
C VAL A 60 7.34 3.52 -18.73
N ASP A 61 8.06 2.55 -18.18
CA ASP A 61 7.63 1.14 -18.18
C ASP A 61 6.55 0.86 -17.13
N VAL A 62 6.73 1.36 -15.90
CA VAL A 62 5.82 1.07 -14.78
C VAL A 62 5.56 2.34 -13.98
N VAL A 63 4.29 2.61 -13.70
CA VAL A 63 3.85 3.65 -12.74
C VAL A 63 3.51 3.01 -11.40
N ALA A 64 4.06 3.56 -10.31
CA ALA A 64 3.59 3.27 -8.97
C ALA A 64 2.47 4.26 -8.62
N GLU A 65 1.22 3.80 -8.65
CA GLU A 65 0.05 4.61 -8.28
C GLU A 65 -0.07 4.63 -6.75
N ALA A 66 0.48 5.69 -6.15
CA ALA A 66 0.63 5.85 -4.71
C ALA A 66 -0.20 7.00 -4.11
N THR A 67 -1.14 7.56 -4.86
CA THR A 67 -2.02 8.65 -4.38
C THR A 67 -3.09 8.15 -3.41
N GLY A 68 -3.46 6.86 -3.50
CA GLY A 68 -4.58 6.27 -2.77
C GLY A 68 -5.96 6.65 -3.35
N ILE A 69 -6.01 7.33 -4.49
CA ILE A 69 -7.23 7.80 -5.14
C ILE A 69 -7.64 6.85 -6.29
N PHE A 70 -6.71 6.57 -7.21
CA PHE A 70 -6.97 5.80 -8.44
C PHE A 70 -6.77 4.30 -8.21
N LEU A 71 -7.65 3.69 -7.42
CA LEU A 71 -7.54 2.31 -6.95
C LEU A 71 -8.47 1.32 -7.69
N THR A 72 -8.89 1.64 -8.91
CA THR A 72 -9.62 0.73 -9.81
C THR A 72 -8.91 0.65 -11.16
N ASP A 73 -9.15 -0.41 -11.92
CA ASP A 73 -8.64 -0.54 -13.29
C ASP A 73 -9.02 0.68 -14.12
N GLU A 74 -10.32 1.05 -14.12
CA GLU A 74 -10.85 2.20 -14.87
C GLU A 74 -10.09 3.50 -14.56
N THR A 75 -9.86 3.78 -13.27
CA THR A 75 -9.22 5.03 -12.86
C THR A 75 -7.71 5.04 -13.07
N ALA A 76 -7.04 3.92 -12.82
CA ALA A 76 -5.60 3.76 -13.01
C ALA A 76 -5.20 3.66 -14.50
N ARG A 77 -6.11 3.19 -15.36
CA ARG A 77 -5.89 3.07 -16.82
C ARG A 77 -5.63 4.40 -17.51
N LYS A 78 -5.97 5.52 -16.86
CA LYS A 78 -5.54 6.85 -17.28
C LYS A 78 -4.02 7.00 -17.39
N HIS A 79 -3.23 6.30 -16.58
CA HIS A 79 -1.78 6.26 -16.76
C HIS A 79 -1.36 5.51 -18.03
N ILE A 80 -2.04 4.41 -18.37
CA ILE A 80 -1.77 3.68 -19.62
C ILE A 80 -2.11 4.57 -20.82
N GLN A 81 -3.24 5.29 -20.76
CA GLN A 81 -3.64 6.27 -21.78
C GLN A 81 -2.59 7.40 -21.92
N ALA A 82 -1.99 7.84 -20.82
CA ALA A 82 -0.88 8.79 -20.82
C ALA A 82 0.44 8.20 -21.34
N GLY A 83 0.51 6.89 -21.62
CA GLY A 83 1.64 6.24 -22.29
C GLY A 83 2.56 5.40 -21.39
N ALA A 84 2.18 5.11 -20.15
CA ALA A 84 2.88 4.12 -19.34
C ALA A 84 2.58 2.71 -19.86
N LYS A 85 3.54 1.79 -19.79
CA LYS A 85 3.28 0.39 -20.22
C LYS A 85 2.48 -0.38 -19.18
N LYS A 86 2.74 -0.19 -17.89
CA LYS A 86 2.07 -0.88 -16.77
C LYS A 86 1.84 0.03 -15.56
N VAL A 87 0.94 -0.39 -14.67
CA VAL A 87 0.64 0.31 -13.41
C VAL A 87 0.60 -0.68 -12.24
N VAL A 88 1.22 -0.30 -11.13
CA VAL A 88 1.12 -1.01 -9.85
C VAL A 88 0.45 -0.10 -8.83
N LEU A 89 -0.74 -0.51 -8.37
CA LEU A 89 -1.43 0.14 -7.26
C LEU A 89 -0.70 -0.21 -5.96
N THR A 90 -0.33 0.80 -5.16
CA THR A 90 0.36 0.57 -3.87
C THR A 90 -0.58 0.27 -2.70
N GLY A 91 -1.89 0.22 -2.98
CA GLY A 91 -2.94 -0.18 -2.05
C GLY A 91 -3.84 -1.27 -2.63
N PRO A 92 -4.77 -1.83 -1.82
CA PRO A 92 -5.72 -2.82 -2.30
C PRO A 92 -6.66 -2.19 -3.34
N SER A 93 -6.86 -2.91 -4.45
CA SER A 93 -7.84 -2.54 -5.47
C SER A 93 -9.26 -2.49 -4.89
N LYS A 94 -10.07 -1.56 -5.39
CA LYS A 94 -11.49 -1.41 -5.06
C LYS A 94 -12.42 -2.23 -5.98
N ASP A 95 -11.83 -2.93 -6.95
CA ASP A 95 -12.49 -3.80 -7.92
C ASP A 95 -11.76 -5.16 -8.01
N ASP A 96 -11.88 -5.82 -9.17
CA ASP A 96 -11.28 -7.13 -9.45
C ASP A 96 -9.88 -7.05 -10.06
N THR A 97 -9.23 -5.87 -10.04
CA THR A 97 -7.83 -5.73 -10.46
C THR A 97 -6.96 -6.77 -9.73
N PRO A 98 -6.16 -7.58 -10.47
CA PRO A 98 -5.37 -8.67 -9.91
C PRO A 98 -4.42 -8.20 -8.81
N MET A 99 -4.39 -8.96 -7.71
CA MET A 99 -3.59 -8.63 -6.53
C MET A 99 -2.47 -9.65 -6.35
N PHE A 100 -1.26 -9.15 -6.11
CA PHE A 100 -0.08 -9.98 -5.92
C PHE A 100 0.64 -9.62 -4.63
N VAL A 101 1.15 -10.67 -3.96
CA VAL A 101 2.09 -10.56 -2.85
C VAL A 101 3.33 -11.35 -3.23
N MET A 102 4.48 -10.68 -3.14
CA MET A 102 5.79 -11.28 -3.41
C MET A 102 6.05 -12.45 -2.46
N GLY A 103 6.60 -13.55 -3.00
CA GLY A 103 6.77 -14.81 -2.26
C GLY A 103 5.51 -15.64 -2.03
N VAL A 104 4.32 -15.13 -2.37
CA VAL A 104 3.04 -15.85 -2.17
C VAL A 104 2.43 -16.30 -3.50
N ASN A 105 2.02 -15.36 -4.35
CA ASN A 105 1.36 -15.65 -5.63
C ASN A 105 1.92 -14.87 -6.83
N HIS A 106 2.97 -14.05 -6.63
CA HIS A 106 3.60 -13.26 -7.70
C HIS A 106 4.01 -14.05 -8.95
N ALA A 107 4.32 -15.34 -8.82
CA ALA A 107 4.65 -16.21 -9.97
C ALA A 107 3.46 -16.48 -10.91
N ALA A 108 2.23 -16.19 -10.47
CA ALA A 108 1.02 -16.26 -11.30
C ALA A 108 0.77 -14.98 -12.11
N TYR A 109 1.67 -13.99 -12.03
CA TYR A 109 1.62 -12.81 -12.88
C TYR A 109 1.83 -13.22 -14.34
N ASP A 110 0.88 -12.84 -15.20
CA ASP A 110 0.82 -13.26 -16.61
C ASP A 110 0.80 -12.03 -17.53
N GLY A 111 1.57 -11.01 -17.15
CA GLY A 111 1.75 -9.84 -17.99
C GLY A 111 0.63 -8.79 -17.90
N GLN A 112 -0.30 -8.89 -16.93
CA GLN A 112 -1.39 -7.92 -16.75
C GLN A 112 -0.88 -6.48 -16.68
N ASP A 113 -1.61 -5.55 -17.31
CA ASP A 113 -1.23 -4.14 -17.41
C ASP A 113 -1.29 -3.43 -16.07
N ILE A 114 -2.33 -3.72 -15.28
CA ILE A 114 -2.61 -3.07 -14.00
C ILE A 114 -2.75 -4.14 -12.93
N VAL A 115 -2.00 -3.98 -11.84
CA VAL A 115 -2.00 -4.91 -10.71
C VAL A 115 -1.98 -4.15 -9.39
N SER A 116 -2.44 -4.79 -8.32
CA SER A 116 -2.35 -4.27 -6.95
C SER A 116 -1.28 -5.01 -6.16
N ASN A 117 -0.42 -4.27 -5.47
CA ASN A 117 0.55 -4.81 -4.51
C ASN A 117 -0.07 -5.05 -3.11
N ALA A 118 -1.40 -5.19 -3.05
CA ALA A 118 -2.18 -5.39 -1.84
C ALA A 118 -1.99 -4.26 -0.80
N SER A 119 -2.22 -4.57 0.48
CA SER A 119 -1.94 -3.68 1.61
C SER A 119 -0.69 -4.14 2.37
N CYS A 120 -0.10 -3.27 3.18
CA CYS A 120 1.01 -3.64 4.08
C CYS A 120 0.64 -4.80 5.02
N THR A 121 -0.57 -4.80 5.59
CA THR A 121 -1.06 -5.90 6.44
C THR A 121 -1.25 -7.19 5.66
N THR A 122 -1.71 -7.14 4.41
CA THR A 122 -1.82 -8.35 3.56
C THR A 122 -0.43 -8.92 3.25
N ASN A 123 0.55 -8.06 2.93
CA ASN A 123 1.94 -8.48 2.69
C ASN A 123 2.58 -9.11 3.93
N CYS A 124 2.20 -8.67 5.14
CA CYS A 124 2.64 -9.30 6.39
C CYS A 124 1.94 -10.65 6.65
N LEU A 125 0.62 -10.70 6.52
CA LEU A 125 -0.18 -11.86 6.88
C LEU A 125 -0.10 -13.01 5.87
N ALA A 126 -0.07 -12.72 4.57
CA ALA A 126 -0.16 -13.76 3.53
C ALA A 126 1.00 -14.77 3.55
N PRO A 127 2.28 -14.37 3.72
CA PRO A 127 3.37 -15.33 3.84
C PRO A 127 3.23 -16.26 5.06
N LEU A 128 2.85 -15.71 6.22
CA LEU A 128 2.61 -16.49 7.44
C LEU A 128 1.47 -17.50 7.23
N ALA A 129 0.33 -17.02 6.71
CA ALA A 129 -0.84 -17.84 6.45
C ALA A 129 -0.53 -18.93 5.40
N LYS A 130 0.27 -18.63 4.37
CA LYS A 130 0.71 -19.60 3.36
C LYS A 130 1.48 -20.75 4.01
N VAL A 131 2.52 -20.45 4.77
CA VAL A 131 3.37 -21.49 5.38
C VAL A 131 2.56 -22.38 6.34
N ILE A 132 1.72 -21.77 7.18
CA ILE A 132 0.87 -22.51 8.12
C ILE A 132 -0.14 -23.37 7.36
N ASN A 133 -0.80 -22.82 6.34
CA ASN A 133 -1.80 -23.55 5.57
C ASN A 133 -1.19 -24.71 4.77
N ASP A 134 -0.07 -24.48 4.09
CA ASP A 134 0.59 -25.50 3.27
C ASP A 134 1.06 -26.71 4.12
N LYS A 135 1.42 -26.49 5.39
CA LYS A 135 1.87 -27.54 6.31
C LYS A 135 0.73 -28.19 7.08
N PHE A 136 -0.08 -27.37 7.75
CA PHE A 136 -1.04 -27.82 8.77
C PHE A 136 -2.50 -27.70 8.35
N GLY A 137 -2.80 -26.95 7.29
CA GLY A 137 -4.17 -26.59 6.90
C GLY A 137 -4.79 -25.61 7.88
N ILE A 138 -5.29 -24.47 7.40
CA ILE A 138 -6.08 -23.55 8.23
C ILE A 138 -7.56 -23.88 8.02
N VAL A 139 -8.29 -24.15 9.11
CA VAL A 139 -9.75 -24.34 9.08
C VAL A 139 -10.44 -22.97 9.05
N GLU A 140 -10.11 -22.14 10.04
CA GLU A 140 -10.59 -20.77 10.19
C GLU A 140 -9.58 -19.96 11.00
N ALA A 141 -9.56 -18.64 10.82
CA ALA A 141 -8.65 -17.77 11.53
C ALA A 141 -9.19 -16.34 11.70
N LEU A 142 -8.85 -15.74 12.83
CA LEU A 142 -9.09 -14.34 13.15
C LEU A 142 -7.76 -13.60 13.26
N MET A 143 -7.71 -12.41 12.68
CA MET A 143 -6.53 -11.57 12.71
C MET A 143 -6.83 -10.24 13.40
N THR A 144 -5.92 -9.81 14.27
CA THR A 144 -5.85 -8.44 14.77
C THR A 144 -4.54 -7.82 14.31
N THR A 145 -4.60 -6.60 13.76
CA THR A 145 -3.39 -5.81 13.55
C THR A 145 -3.37 -4.60 14.48
N VAL A 146 -2.31 -4.47 15.27
CA VAL A 146 -2.01 -3.22 15.98
C VAL A 146 -1.11 -2.42 15.05
N HIS A 147 -1.65 -1.32 14.53
CA HIS A 147 -1.13 -0.66 13.35
C HIS A 147 -0.72 0.78 13.65
N ALA A 148 0.47 1.16 13.17
CA ALA A 148 0.97 2.52 13.23
C ALA A 148 0.03 3.54 12.56
N THR A 149 0.25 4.81 12.90
CA THR A 149 -0.49 5.94 12.36
C THR A 149 -0.29 6.05 10.86
N THR A 150 -1.33 6.45 10.13
CA THR A 150 -1.29 6.70 8.68
C THR A 150 -1.83 8.09 8.37
N ALA A 151 -1.50 8.62 7.18
CA ALA A 151 -1.93 9.95 6.75
C ALA A 151 -3.46 10.14 6.66
N THR A 152 -4.24 9.05 6.70
CA THR A 152 -5.71 9.11 6.70
C THR A 152 -6.32 9.49 8.06
N GLN A 153 -5.54 9.37 9.14
CA GLN A 153 -5.99 9.71 10.50
C GLN A 153 -5.79 11.21 10.76
N LYS A 154 -6.51 11.74 11.75
CA LYS A 154 -6.51 13.17 12.06
C LYS A 154 -5.54 13.50 13.19
N THR A 155 -4.91 14.67 13.11
CA THR A 155 -4.06 15.20 14.19
C THR A 155 -4.90 15.57 15.42
N VAL A 156 -6.10 16.11 15.20
CA VAL A 156 -7.11 16.44 16.21
C VAL A 156 -8.48 15.88 15.79
N ASP A 157 -9.46 15.89 16.69
CA ASP A 157 -10.81 15.42 16.36
C ASP A 157 -11.39 16.21 15.18
N GLY A 158 -11.94 15.51 14.17
CA GLY A 158 -12.44 16.12 12.94
C GLY A 158 -13.21 15.15 12.03
N PRO A 159 -13.75 15.64 10.91
CA PRO A 159 -14.59 14.84 10.01
C PRO A 159 -13.78 13.75 9.31
N SER A 160 -14.31 12.53 9.29
CA SER A 160 -13.77 11.39 8.56
C SER A 160 -14.78 10.91 7.51
N HIS A 161 -14.29 10.66 6.30
CA HIS A 161 -15.12 10.25 5.17
C HIS A 161 -15.39 8.74 5.13
N LYS A 162 -14.69 7.94 5.94
CA LYS A 162 -14.80 6.48 5.96
C LYS A 162 -15.60 5.97 7.15
N ASP A 163 -15.25 6.42 8.35
CA ASP A 163 -15.88 6.01 9.60
C ASP A 163 -15.64 7.04 10.72
N TRP A 164 -16.52 7.11 11.72
CA TRP A 164 -16.44 8.13 12.77
C TRP A 164 -15.23 7.96 13.69
N ARG A 165 -14.76 6.72 13.92
CA ARG A 165 -13.61 6.45 14.79
C ARG A 165 -12.31 7.02 14.20
N GLY A 166 -12.15 6.95 12.88
CA GLY A 166 -11.05 7.56 12.14
C GLY A 166 -11.03 9.09 12.20
N GLY A 167 -12.11 9.72 12.66
CA GLY A 167 -12.16 11.16 12.92
C GLY A 167 -11.53 11.58 14.24
N ARG A 168 -11.18 10.64 15.13
CA ARG A 168 -10.56 10.97 16.43
C ARG A 168 -9.06 11.24 16.29
N GLY A 169 -8.52 12.12 17.12
CA GLY A 169 -7.10 12.47 17.13
C GLY A 169 -6.20 11.23 17.30
N ALA A 170 -5.25 11.06 16.38
CA ALA A 170 -4.44 9.86 16.23
C ALA A 170 -3.41 9.67 17.36
N SER A 171 -2.87 10.76 17.88
CA SER A 171 -1.80 10.74 18.90
C SER A 171 -2.29 10.38 20.31
N GLN A 172 -3.61 10.40 20.55
CA GLN A 172 -4.21 10.30 21.88
C GLN A 172 -5.16 9.11 22.04
N ASN A 173 -5.37 8.29 20.99
CA ASN A 173 -6.36 7.21 21.00
C ASN A 173 -5.78 5.89 20.50
N ILE A 174 -6.36 4.80 21.02
CA ILE A 174 -6.39 3.51 20.33
C ILE A 174 -7.67 3.51 19.48
N ILE A 175 -7.55 3.44 18.16
CA ILE A 175 -8.69 3.62 17.24
C ILE A 175 -9.03 2.28 16.56
N PRO A 176 -10.13 1.61 16.95
CA PRO A 176 -10.57 0.42 16.23
C PRO A 176 -11.01 0.76 14.80
N SER A 177 -10.58 -0.02 13.82
CA SER A 177 -10.87 0.18 12.40
C SER A 177 -11.11 -1.15 11.69
N SER A 178 -11.94 -1.12 10.65
CA SER A 178 -12.09 -2.26 9.74
C SER A 178 -10.87 -2.39 8.83
N THR A 179 -10.49 -3.63 8.52
CA THR A 179 -9.42 -3.93 7.56
C THR A 179 -9.87 -4.98 6.56
N GLY A 180 -9.58 -4.75 5.28
CA GLY A 180 -9.80 -5.72 4.22
C GLY A 180 -8.68 -6.74 4.10
N ALA A 181 -7.60 -6.62 4.89
CA ALA A 181 -6.36 -7.37 4.67
C ALA A 181 -6.55 -8.89 4.80
N ALA A 182 -7.29 -9.35 5.81
CA ALA A 182 -7.59 -10.77 6.00
C ALA A 182 -8.42 -11.34 4.83
N LYS A 183 -9.42 -10.59 4.34
CA LYS A 183 -10.20 -10.98 3.16
C LYS A 183 -9.34 -11.00 1.89
N ALA A 184 -8.40 -10.05 1.76
CA ALA A 184 -7.46 -10.00 0.65
C ALA A 184 -6.49 -11.20 0.62
N VAL A 185 -6.19 -11.83 1.77
CA VAL A 185 -5.45 -13.10 1.79
C VAL A 185 -6.19 -14.19 1.00
N GLY A 186 -7.52 -14.23 1.06
CA GLY A 186 -8.33 -15.13 0.24
C GLY A 186 -8.21 -14.90 -1.27
N LYS A 187 -7.91 -13.66 -1.70
CA LYS A 187 -7.63 -13.35 -3.12
C LYS A 187 -6.26 -13.87 -3.56
N VAL A 188 -5.23 -13.72 -2.70
CA VAL A 188 -3.85 -14.14 -3.04
C VAL A 188 -3.56 -15.61 -2.74
N ILE A 189 -4.33 -16.23 -1.85
CA ILE A 189 -4.28 -17.67 -1.52
C ILE A 189 -5.72 -18.20 -1.60
N PRO A 190 -6.19 -18.66 -2.78
CA PRO A 190 -7.59 -19.04 -2.99
C PRO A 190 -8.12 -20.10 -2.01
N ALA A 191 -7.26 -21.04 -1.57
CA ALA A 191 -7.61 -22.05 -0.57
C ALA A 191 -8.00 -21.49 0.82
N LEU A 192 -7.65 -20.23 1.09
CA LEU A 192 -7.98 -19.50 2.32
C LEU A 192 -9.16 -18.53 2.17
N ASN A 193 -9.80 -18.50 0.99
CA ASN A 193 -10.96 -17.64 0.76
C ASN A 193 -12.10 -17.99 1.71
N GLY A 194 -12.66 -16.98 2.37
CA GLY A 194 -13.72 -17.14 3.38
C GLY A 194 -13.26 -17.68 4.75
N LYS A 195 -11.99 -18.11 4.90
CA LYS A 195 -11.48 -18.68 6.16
C LYS A 195 -10.90 -17.64 7.11
N LEU A 196 -10.49 -16.48 6.61
CA LEU A 196 -9.81 -15.42 7.35
C LEU A 196 -10.63 -14.13 7.39
N THR A 197 -10.79 -13.57 8.58
CA THR A 197 -11.29 -12.19 8.77
C THR A 197 -10.54 -11.52 9.91
N GLY A 198 -10.75 -10.23 10.13
CA GLY A 198 -10.01 -9.51 11.15
C GLY A 198 -10.36 -8.05 11.32
N MET A 199 -9.68 -7.42 12.27
CA MET A 199 -9.81 -6.00 12.58
C MET A 199 -8.46 -5.34 12.84
N ALA A 200 -8.45 -4.02 12.93
CA ALA A 200 -7.26 -3.24 13.23
C ALA A 200 -7.49 -2.33 14.44
N PHE A 201 -6.42 -2.07 15.19
CA PHE A 201 -6.34 -1.00 16.17
C PHE A 201 -5.23 -0.05 15.76
N ARG A 202 -5.57 1.20 15.41
CA ARG A 202 -4.56 2.23 15.14
C ARG A 202 -4.04 2.76 16.47
N VAL A 203 -2.72 2.89 16.59
CA VAL A 203 -2.05 3.33 17.82
C VAL A 203 -1.03 4.44 17.51
N PRO A 204 -0.67 5.29 18.50
CA PRO A 204 0.18 6.45 18.29
C PRO A 204 1.66 6.06 18.18
N THR A 205 1.98 5.29 17.14
CA THR A 205 3.34 4.94 16.72
C THR A 205 3.55 5.44 15.29
N PRO A 206 4.75 5.95 14.96
CA PRO A 206 5.01 6.58 13.66
C PRO A 206 5.12 5.56 12.52
N ASN A 207 5.68 4.38 12.79
CA ASN A 207 5.80 3.26 11.87
C ASN A 207 5.99 1.97 12.67
N VAL A 208 6.02 0.82 11.99
CA VAL A 208 5.97 -0.55 12.51
C VAL A 208 4.57 -0.92 13.03
N SER A 209 4.08 -2.04 12.53
CA SER A 209 2.80 -2.62 12.89
C SER A 209 3.01 -4.11 13.18
N VAL A 210 2.08 -4.71 13.91
CA VAL A 210 2.11 -6.15 14.22
C VAL A 210 0.80 -6.80 13.79
N VAL A 211 0.89 -8.08 13.44
CA VAL A 211 -0.23 -8.97 13.15
C VAL A 211 -0.24 -10.06 14.20
N ASP A 212 -1.37 -10.21 14.88
CA ASP A 212 -1.76 -11.37 15.67
C ASP A 212 -2.70 -12.24 14.83
N LEU A 213 -2.35 -13.52 14.65
CA LEU A 213 -3.16 -14.48 13.88
C LEU A 213 -3.54 -15.65 14.80
N THR A 214 -4.79 -15.67 15.21
CA THR A 214 -5.37 -16.82 15.93
C THR A 214 -6.01 -17.77 14.91
N ALA A 215 -5.41 -18.94 14.69
CA ALA A 215 -5.86 -19.90 13.69
C ALA A 215 -6.20 -21.26 14.32
N ARG A 216 -7.29 -21.88 13.86
CA ARG A 216 -7.57 -23.31 14.10
C ARG A 216 -7.01 -24.11 12.93
N LEU A 217 -6.16 -25.10 13.25
CA LEU A 217 -5.48 -25.93 12.26
C LEU A 217 -6.20 -27.26 12.05
N GLU A 218 -6.07 -27.83 10.85
CA GLU A 218 -6.57 -29.18 10.54
C GLU A 218 -5.67 -30.26 11.16
N LYS A 219 -4.36 -30.10 11.01
CA LYS A 219 -3.35 -31.00 11.59
C LYS A 219 -2.86 -30.43 12.93
N PRO A 220 -2.84 -31.24 14.01
CA PRO A 220 -2.30 -30.80 15.29
C PRO A 220 -0.79 -30.57 15.20
N ALA A 221 -0.29 -29.63 15.98
CA ALA A 221 1.13 -29.30 16.08
C ALA A 221 1.48 -28.80 17.48
N THR A 222 2.74 -28.93 17.87
CA THR A 222 3.32 -28.15 18.96
C THR A 222 3.69 -26.76 18.48
N TYR A 223 3.89 -25.82 19.40
CA TYR A 223 4.33 -24.47 19.04
C TYR A 223 5.76 -24.44 18.48
N LYS A 224 6.64 -25.32 18.97
CA LYS A 224 8.00 -25.50 18.45
C LYS A 224 8.00 -26.35 17.19
#